data_AF-A0A0A0JWV4-F1
#
_entry.id   AF-A0A0A0JWV4-F1
#
_cell.length_a   1.000
_cell.length_b   1.000
_cell.length_c   1.000
_cell.angle_alpha   90.00
_cell.angle_beta   90.00
_cell.angle_gamma   90.00
#
_symmetry.space_group_name_H-M   'P 1'
#
loop_
_entity.id
_entity.type
_entity.pdbx_description
1 polymer ?
#
loop_
_entity_poly.entity_id
_entity_poly.type
_entity_poly.pdbx_seq_one_letter_code
_entity_poly.pdbx_strand_id
1 'polypeptide(L)'
;MSNLEDRLTRALSDYPMQPSPDLFDRVVESIAADRARRRAVLRWSLVAVVALALVVAAVLLLTPRSNGALAMPWWILEVATNAVLVAIALWLGPFIKRFGRAYAADVFHDNPLTGKSYIVLTDIVYYLIFSAYILFWVHVEPESGWDPFTGLVTAPQVQQSLVRIGGILLIIGILHGLNIILMPVLGRLFSLNRRLPDAVGAGRLRDDHLE
;
A
#
# COMPACT_ATOMS: atom_id res chain seq x y z
N MET A 1 -3.08 -51.52 -2.41
CA MET A 1 -2.83 -50.34 -3.27
C MET A 1 -4.18 -49.73 -3.57
N SER A 2 -4.32 -48.42 -3.38
CA SER A 2 -5.63 -47.80 -3.14
C SER A 2 -6.36 -47.48 -4.45
N ASN A 3 -7.68 -47.64 -4.49
CA ASN A 3 -8.56 -47.36 -5.65
C ASN A 3 -8.38 -45.93 -6.23
N LEU A 4 -7.83 -45.01 -5.44
CA LEU A 4 -7.52 -43.63 -5.85
C LEU A 4 -6.28 -43.56 -6.75
N GLU A 5 -5.29 -44.42 -6.48
CA GLU A 5 -4.04 -44.55 -7.23
C GLU A 5 -4.31 -45.12 -8.63
N ASP A 6 -5.16 -46.15 -8.74
CA ASP A 6 -5.58 -46.71 -10.03
C ASP A 6 -6.40 -45.72 -10.86
N ARG A 7 -7.25 -44.90 -10.21
CA ARG A 7 -8.03 -43.87 -10.89
C ARG A 7 -7.16 -42.71 -11.37
N LEU A 8 -6.15 -42.30 -10.60
CA LEU A 8 -5.18 -41.29 -11.01
C LEU A 8 -4.29 -41.80 -12.15
N THR A 9 -3.78 -43.03 -12.05
CA THR A 9 -2.96 -43.63 -13.12
C THR A 9 -3.76 -43.77 -14.41
N ARG A 10 -5.04 -44.19 -14.34
CA ARG A 10 -5.91 -44.29 -15.53
C ARG A 10 -6.27 -42.93 -16.12
N ALA A 11 -6.57 -41.93 -15.28
CA ALA A 11 -6.86 -40.57 -15.73
C ALA A 11 -5.63 -39.89 -16.38
N LEU A 12 -4.43 -40.21 -15.91
CA LEU A 12 -3.17 -39.69 -16.46
C LEU A 12 -2.70 -40.48 -17.70
N SER A 13 -3.08 -41.75 -17.85
CA SER A 13 -2.70 -42.59 -19.00
C SER A 13 -3.55 -42.36 -20.25
N ASP A 14 -4.82 -41.97 -20.08
CA ASP A 14 -5.78 -41.88 -21.19
C ASP A 14 -5.67 -40.60 -22.04
N TYR A 15 -4.92 -39.60 -21.56
CA TYR A 15 -4.65 -38.39 -22.35
C TYR A 15 -3.19 -38.40 -22.80
N PRO A 16 -2.90 -38.51 -24.12
CA PRO A 16 -1.56 -38.22 -24.62
C PRO A 16 -1.28 -36.74 -24.37
N MET A 17 -0.68 -36.42 -23.20
CA MET A 17 -0.12 -35.10 -22.95
C MET A 17 1.07 -34.95 -23.88
N GLN A 18 0.83 -34.43 -25.08
CA GLN A 18 1.89 -33.83 -25.86
C GLN A 18 2.36 -32.63 -25.04
N PRO A 19 3.61 -32.64 -24.51
CA PRO A 19 4.13 -31.47 -23.82
C PRO A 19 4.01 -30.29 -24.79
N SER A 20 3.43 -29.19 -24.33
CA SER A 20 3.31 -28.01 -25.19
C SER A 20 4.72 -27.67 -25.69
N PRO A 21 4.90 -27.47 -27.01
CA PRO A 21 6.24 -27.34 -27.59
C PRO A 21 7.02 -26.14 -27.02
N ASP A 22 6.32 -25.20 -26.39
CA ASP A 22 6.82 -23.97 -25.79
C ASP A 22 6.94 -24.02 -24.25
N LEU A 23 6.63 -25.14 -23.59
CA LEU A 23 6.67 -25.23 -22.12
C LEU A 23 8.05 -24.88 -21.57
N PHE A 24 9.11 -25.40 -22.20
CA PHE A 24 10.49 -25.10 -21.82
C PHE A 24 10.84 -23.64 -22.10
N ASP A 25 10.44 -23.10 -23.26
CA ASP A 25 10.71 -21.70 -23.62
C ASP A 25 10.03 -20.74 -22.63
N ARG A 26 8.77 -21.00 -22.28
CA ARG A 26 8.03 -20.20 -21.31
C ARG A 26 8.64 -20.28 -19.90
N VAL A 27 9.12 -21.44 -19.48
CA VAL A 27 9.83 -21.60 -18.19
C VAL A 27 11.15 -20.84 -18.21
N VAL A 28 11.95 -20.96 -19.28
CA VAL A 28 13.22 -20.22 -19.43
C VAL A 28 12.99 -18.71 -19.44
N GLU A 29 11.97 -18.23 -20.15
CA GLU A 29 11.57 -16.83 -20.18
C GLU A 29 11.14 -16.33 -18.80
N SER A 30 10.36 -17.13 -18.06
CA SER A 30 9.94 -16.78 -16.70
C SER A 30 11.13 -16.68 -15.72
N ILE A 31 12.12 -17.56 -15.83
CA ILE A 31 13.34 -17.53 -15.01
C ILE A 31 14.21 -16.32 -15.37
N ALA A 32 14.33 -16.02 -16.67
CA ALA A 32 15.07 -14.85 -17.14
C ALA A 32 14.41 -13.54 -16.65
N ALA A 33 13.09 -13.45 -16.73
CA ALA A 33 12.30 -12.33 -16.23
C ALA A 33 12.46 -12.17 -14.71
N ASP A 34 12.38 -13.25 -13.93
CA ASP A 34 12.51 -13.19 -12.47
C ASP A 34 13.93 -12.76 -12.05
N ARG A 35 14.96 -13.25 -12.77
CA ARG A 35 16.37 -12.84 -12.56
C ARG A 35 16.59 -11.37 -12.89
N ALA A 36 15.98 -10.86 -13.96
CA ALA A 36 16.02 -9.43 -14.31
C ALA A 36 15.33 -8.58 -13.24
N ARG A 37 14.19 -9.04 -12.72
CA ARG A 37 13.42 -8.35 -11.68
C ARG A 37 14.20 -8.25 -10.37
N ARG A 38 14.86 -9.33 -9.93
CA ARG A 38 15.72 -9.32 -8.73
C ARG A 38 16.89 -8.36 -8.88
N ARG A 39 17.54 -8.33 -10.05
CA ARG A 39 18.62 -7.37 -10.35
C ARG A 39 18.12 -5.93 -10.34
N ALA A 40 16.94 -5.68 -10.89
CA ALA A 40 16.32 -4.36 -10.86
C ALA A 40 16.04 -3.92 -9.42
N VAL A 41 15.41 -4.78 -8.61
CA VAL A 41 15.13 -4.49 -7.19
C VAL A 41 16.41 -4.18 -6.43
N LEU A 42 17.46 -4.99 -6.58
CA LEU A 42 18.75 -4.75 -5.94
C LEU A 42 19.41 -3.44 -6.39
N ARG A 43 19.33 -3.12 -7.69
CA ARG A 43 19.85 -1.85 -8.23
C ARG A 43 19.09 -0.66 -7.65
N TRP A 44 17.76 -0.72 -7.62
CA TRP A 44 16.94 0.35 -7.06
C TRP A 44 17.14 0.52 -5.55
N SER A 45 17.28 -0.57 -4.79
CA SER A 45 17.61 -0.48 -3.37
C SER A 45 19.00 0.11 -3.15
N LEU A 46 19.98 -0.25 -3.98
CA LEU A 46 21.33 0.27 -3.88
C LEU A 46 21.38 1.77 -4.25
N VAL A 47 20.67 2.17 -5.31
CA VAL A 47 20.50 3.59 -5.67
C VAL A 47 19.86 4.37 -4.53
N ALA A 48 18.83 3.82 -3.88
CA ALA A 48 18.18 4.47 -2.74
C ALA A 48 19.12 4.61 -1.53
N VAL A 49 19.89 3.57 -1.20
CA VAL A 49 20.87 3.61 -0.10
C VAL A 49 21.99 4.61 -0.41
N VAL A 50 22.50 4.63 -1.65
CA VAL A 50 23.53 5.57 -2.08
C VAL A 50 23.00 7.01 -2.05
N ALA A 51 21.78 7.24 -2.55
CA ALA A 51 21.15 8.55 -2.49
C ALA A 51 20.98 9.03 -1.04
N LEU A 52 20.50 8.16 -0.14
CA LEU A 52 20.37 8.48 1.28
C LEU A 52 21.73 8.79 1.91
N ALA A 53 22.75 7.97 1.63
CA ALA A 53 24.09 8.18 2.15
C ALA A 53 24.70 9.50 1.62
N LEU A 54 24.48 9.84 0.36
CA LEU A 54 24.91 11.11 -0.24
C LEU A 54 24.20 12.29 0.39
N VAL A 55 22.89 12.20 0.66
CA VAL A 55 22.13 13.25 1.35
C VAL A 55 22.67 13.44 2.78
N VAL A 56 22.85 12.35 3.52
CA VAL A 56 23.42 12.40 4.88
C VAL A 56 24.84 12.97 4.87
N ALA A 57 25.68 12.53 3.94
CA ALA A 57 27.04 13.04 3.80
C ALA A 57 27.06 14.52 3.41
N ALA A 58 26.21 14.94 2.48
CA ALA A 58 26.07 16.35 2.08
C ALA A 58 25.63 17.21 3.27
N VAL A 59 24.65 16.76 4.05
CA VAL A 59 24.22 17.44 5.28
C VAL A 59 25.38 17.57 6.27
N LEU A 60 26.14 16.50 6.52
CA LEU A 60 27.24 16.51 7.47
C LEU A 60 28.45 17.33 7.01
N LEU A 61 28.73 17.36 5.71
CA LEU A 61 29.88 18.06 5.12
C LEU A 61 29.62 19.54 4.89
N LEU A 62 28.39 19.91 4.51
CA LEU A 62 28.02 21.29 4.21
C LEU A 62 27.64 22.09 5.47
N THR A 63 27.45 21.43 6.61
CA THR A 63 27.13 22.10 7.86
C THR A 63 28.37 22.77 8.48
N PRO A 64 28.40 24.10 8.62
CA PRO A 64 29.49 24.81 9.28
C PRO A 64 29.62 24.38 10.75
N ARG A 65 30.85 24.15 11.21
CA ARG A 65 31.12 23.87 12.63
C ARG A 65 31.57 25.15 13.31
N SER A 66 30.95 25.48 14.44
CA SER A 66 31.34 26.60 15.29
C SER A 66 31.66 26.06 16.68
N ASN A 67 32.85 26.36 17.20
CA ASN A 67 33.30 25.98 18.56
C ASN A 67 33.15 24.49 18.91
N GLY A 68 33.42 23.58 17.97
CA GLY A 68 33.35 22.13 18.21
C GLY A 68 31.94 21.55 18.24
N ALA A 69 30.90 22.39 18.17
CA ALA A 69 29.51 21.97 17.96
C ALA A 69 29.14 22.11 16.47
N LEU A 70 28.27 21.22 15.98
CA LEU A 70 27.60 21.45 14.70
C LEU A 70 26.69 22.67 14.86
N ALA A 71 27.05 23.78 14.24
CA ALA A 71 26.16 24.93 14.09
C ALA A 71 25.31 24.68 12.84
N MET A 72 24.36 23.76 12.97
CA MET A 72 23.48 23.38 11.88
C MET A 72 22.32 24.37 11.79
N PRO A 73 22.13 25.07 10.67
CA PRO A 73 20.89 25.79 10.41
C PRO A 73 19.71 24.82 10.54
N TRP A 74 18.70 25.21 11.32
CA TRP A 74 17.55 24.37 11.65
C TRP A 74 16.86 23.77 10.41
N TRP A 75 16.80 24.54 9.32
CA TRP A 75 16.14 24.14 8.07
C TRP A 75 16.77 22.91 7.43
N ILE A 76 18.07 22.67 7.63
CA ILE A 76 18.74 21.49 7.07
C ILE A 76 18.21 20.23 7.74
N LEU A 77 17.97 20.28 9.06
CA LEU A 77 17.48 19.14 9.84
C LEU A 77 16.03 18.86 9.43
N GLU A 78 15.25 19.92 9.28
CA GLU A 78 13.86 19.87 8.86
C GLU A 78 13.72 19.25 7.46
N VAL A 79 14.50 19.74 6.48
CA VAL A 79 14.49 19.22 5.10
C VAL A 79 14.97 17.76 5.07
N ALA A 80 16.05 17.43 5.79
CA ALA A 80 16.56 16.06 5.82
C ALA A 80 15.54 15.09 6.44
N THR A 81 14.93 15.47 7.56
CA THR A 81 13.93 14.63 8.25
C THR A 81 12.70 14.44 7.38
N ASN A 82 12.17 15.49 6.76
CA ASN A 82 11.03 15.40 5.85
C ASN A 82 11.35 14.55 4.61
N ALA A 83 12.55 14.67 4.04
CA ALA A 83 12.99 13.83 2.92
C ALA A 83 13.04 12.35 3.31
N VAL A 84 13.54 12.04 4.51
CA VAL A 84 13.55 10.67 5.05
C VAL A 84 12.12 10.16 5.26
N LEU A 85 11.21 10.95 5.82
CA LEU A 85 9.81 10.57 5.99
C LEU A 85 9.13 10.27 4.65
N VAL A 86 9.33 11.12 3.64
CA VAL A 86 8.82 10.90 2.28
C VAL A 86 9.42 9.62 1.68
N ALA A 87 10.72 9.40 1.83
CA ALA A 87 11.39 8.20 1.31
C ALA A 87 10.83 6.93 1.97
N ILE A 88 10.63 6.94 3.30
CA ILE A 88 10.00 5.83 4.03
C ILE A 88 8.57 5.61 3.54
N ALA A 89 7.77 6.67 3.37
CA ALA A 89 6.41 6.56 2.89
C ALA A 89 6.33 5.92 1.49
N LEU A 90 7.19 6.36 0.56
CA LEU A 90 7.25 5.80 -0.79
C LEU A 90 7.79 4.36 -0.80
N TRP A 91 8.72 4.04 0.09
CA TRP A 91 9.30 2.70 0.19
C TRP A 91 8.33 1.67 0.80
N LEU A 92 7.50 2.10 1.74
CA LEU A 92 6.56 1.21 2.42
C LEU A 92 5.32 0.88 1.57
N GLY A 93 4.92 1.75 0.64
CA GLY A 93 3.79 1.50 -0.28
C GLY A 93 3.87 0.15 -1.03
N PRO A 94 4.99 -0.18 -1.71
CA PRO A 94 5.20 -1.50 -2.32
C PRO A 94 5.12 -2.68 -1.35
N PHE A 95 5.58 -2.50 -0.10
CA PHE A 95 5.53 -3.53 0.94
C PHE A 95 4.09 -3.82 1.33
N ILE A 96 3.28 -2.78 1.59
CA ILE A 96 1.86 -2.91 1.92
C ILE A 96 1.11 -3.60 0.79
N LYS A 97 1.37 -3.24 -0.48
CA LYS A 97 0.78 -3.93 -1.65
C LYS A 97 1.12 -5.42 -1.70
N ARG A 98 2.33 -5.80 -1.27
CA ARG A 98 2.77 -7.20 -1.29
C ARG A 98 2.01 -8.03 -0.27
N PHE A 99 1.84 -7.56 0.97
CA PHE A 99 1.05 -8.27 1.99
C PHE A 99 -0.44 -8.21 1.69
N GLY A 100 -0.94 -7.05 1.26
CA GLY A 100 -2.34 -6.89 0.87
C GLY A 100 -2.76 -7.80 -0.28
N ARG A 101 -1.86 -8.16 -1.19
CA ARG A 101 -2.15 -9.11 -2.28
C ARG A 101 -2.46 -10.52 -1.80
N ALA A 102 -1.71 -11.02 -0.82
CA ALA A 102 -1.99 -12.34 -0.24
C ALA A 102 -3.37 -12.34 0.44
N TYR A 103 -3.64 -11.33 1.26
CA TYR A 103 -4.93 -11.19 1.95
C TYR A 103 -6.11 -11.01 1.00
N ALA A 104 -5.95 -10.19 -0.05
CA ALA A 104 -7.00 -9.97 -1.04
C ALA A 104 -7.28 -11.21 -1.88
N ALA A 105 -6.27 -12.05 -2.15
CA ALA A 105 -6.48 -13.32 -2.84
C ALA A 105 -7.34 -14.28 -2.01
N ASP A 106 -7.17 -14.30 -0.69
CA ASP A 106 -7.97 -15.13 0.21
C ASP A 106 -9.41 -14.61 0.34
N VAL A 107 -9.59 -13.30 0.53
CA VAL A 107 -10.91 -12.68 0.75
C VAL A 107 -11.73 -12.56 -0.53
N PHE A 108 -11.09 -12.32 -1.68
CA PHE A 108 -11.74 -12.11 -2.98
C PHE A 108 -11.44 -13.24 -3.98
N HIS A 109 -11.25 -14.47 -3.50
CA HIS A 109 -10.94 -15.64 -4.35
C HIS A 109 -11.95 -15.84 -5.49
N ASP A 110 -13.24 -15.55 -5.26
CA ASP A 110 -14.31 -15.67 -6.26
C ASP A 110 -14.28 -14.58 -7.34
N ASN A 111 -13.62 -13.44 -7.10
CA ASN A 111 -13.54 -12.33 -8.06
C ASN A 111 -12.20 -11.56 -7.94
N PRO A 112 -11.14 -12.03 -8.61
CA PRO A 112 -9.79 -11.49 -8.45
C PRO A 112 -9.63 -10.05 -8.99
N LEU A 113 -10.52 -9.60 -9.87
CA LEU A 113 -10.51 -8.22 -10.39
C LEU A 113 -10.84 -7.22 -9.28
N THR A 114 -11.82 -7.55 -8.43
CA THR A 114 -12.20 -6.74 -7.26
C THR A 114 -11.05 -6.66 -6.25
N GLY A 115 -10.37 -7.77 -5.99
CA GLY A 115 -9.19 -7.80 -5.11
C GLY A 115 -8.05 -6.91 -5.62
N LYS A 116 -7.80 -6.89 -6.93
CA LYS A 116 -6.80 -5.99 -7.55
C LYS A 116 -7.18 -4.51 -7.37
N SER A 117 -8.43 -4.14 -7.63
CA SER A 117 -8.91 -2.76 -7.46
C SER A 117 -8.90 -2.31 -6.00
N TYR A 118 -9.25 -3.21 -5.08
CA TYR A 118 -9.22 -2.96 -3.63
C TYR A 118 -7.81 -2.59 -3.13
N ILE A 119 -6.78 -3.30 -3.59
CA ILE A 119 -5.37 -3.01 -3.23
C ILE A 119 -4.94 -1.63 -3.75
N VAL A 120 -5.36 -1.24 -4.95
CA VAL A 120 -5.06 0.10 -5.49
C VAL A 120 -5.81 1.18 -4.70
N LEU A 121 -7.06 0.92 -4.32
CA LEU A 121 -7.89 1.88 -3.60
C LEU A 121 -7.38 2.15 -2.17
N THR A 122 -6.89 1.12 -1.49
CA THR A 122 -6.29 1.22 -0.15
C THR A 122 -4.92 1.90 -0.16
N ASP A 123 -4.18 1.82 -1.26
CA ASP A 123 -2.91 2.55 -1.46
C ASP A 123 -3.12 4.08 -1.46
N ILE A 124 -4.24 4.55 -1.99
CA ILE A 124 -4.58 5.99 -1.96
C ILE A 124 -4.79 6.46 -0.52
N VAL A 125 -5.53 5.70 0.30
CA VAL A 125 -5.72 6.01 1.73
C VAL A 125 -4.38 6.14 2.44
N TYR A 126 -3.47 5.21 2.17
CA TYR A 126 -2.15 5.18 2.76
C TYR A 126 -1.38 6.48 2.48
N TYR A 127 -1.27 6.89 1.21
CA TYR A 127 -0.55 8.12 0.88
C TYR A 127 -1.21 9.37 1.45
N LEU A 128 -2.55 9.44 1.47
CA LEU A 128 -3.26 10.58 2.05
C LEU A 128 -2.93 10.78 3.54
N ILE A 129 -2.94 9.69 4.33
CA ILE A 129 -2.64 9.74 5.76
C ILE A 129 -1.16 10.08 5.99
N PHE A 130 -0.23 9.47 5.24
CA PHE A 130 1.20 9.77 5.38
C PHE A 130 1.55 11.18 4.95
N SER A 131 0.98 11.69 3.86
CA SER A 131 1.17 13.08 3.43
C SER A 131 0.62 14.05 4.47
N ALA A 132 -0.56 13.76 5.05
CA ALA A 132 -1.10 14.58 6.14
C ALA A 132 -0.18 14.62 7.36
N TYR A 133 0.34 13.45 7.77
CA TYR A 133 1.28 13.35 8.88
C TYR A 133 2.54 14.20 8.64
N ILE A 134 3.15 14.11 7.45
CA ILE A 134 4.32 14.91 7.07
C ILE A 134 3.97 16.40 7.17
N LEU A 135 2.86 16.85 6.58
CA LEU A 135 2.47 18.26 6.59
C LEU A 135 2.21 18.82 8.00
N PHE A 136 1.73 18.00 8.94
CA PHE A 136 1.56 18.40 10.34
C PHE A 136 2.89 18.56 11.08
N TRP A 137 3.92 17.82 10.67
CA TRP A 137 5.23 17.83 11.31
C TRP A 137 6.19 18.84 10.68
N VAL A 138 5.91 19.33 9.48
CA VAL A 138 6.68 20.43 8.88
C VAL A 138 6.63 21.64 9.80
N HIS A 139 7.79 22.08 10.26
CA HIS A 139 7.94 23.30 11.06
C HIS A 139 8.46 24.46 10.21
N VAL A 140 7.79 25.61 10.29
CA VAL A 140 8.20 26.84 9.60
C VAL A 140 8.54 27.91 10.63
N GLU A 141 9.83 28.25 10.74
CA GLU A 141 10.31 29.32 11.61
C GLU A 141 10.62 30.61 10.81
N PRO A 142 10.32 31.80 11.35
CA PRO A 142 10.75 33.07 10.74
C PRO A 142 12.28 33.17 10.69
N GLU A 143 12.85 33.57 9.55
CA GLU A 143 14.28 33.87 9.47
C GLU A 143 14.62 35.16 10.25
N SER A 144 15.82 35.22 10.83
CA SER A 144 16.34 36.42 11.51
C SER A 144 16.57 37.54 10.49
N GLY A 145 15.51 38.29 10.17
CA GLY A 145 15.48 39.28 9.10
C GLY A 145 14.10 39.43 8.44
N TRP A 146 13.17 38.51 8.71
CA TRP A 146 11.77 38.69 8.36
C TRP A 146 11.15 39.81 9.19
N ASP A 147 10.83 40.91 8.51
CA ASP A 147 10.07 41.99 9.09
C ASP A 147 8.58 41.60 9.17
N PRO A 148 8.00 41.44 10.38
CA PRO A 148 6.61 41.03 10.58
C PRO A 148 5.59 41.99 9.96
N PHE A 149 6.00 43.20 9.60
CA PHE A 149 5.11 44.30 9.23
C PHE A 149 5.11 44.62 7.72
N THR A 150 5.85 43.87 6.89
CA THR A 150 5.98 44.14 5.45
C THR A 150 4.76 43.74 4.60
N GLY A 151 3.70 43.17 5.18
CA GLY A 151 2.53 42.69 4.44
C GLY A 151 2.82 41.46 3.57
N LEU A 152 3.98 40.82 3.75
CA LEU A 152 4.38 39.57 3.10
C LEU A 152 3.84 38.35 3.86
N VAL A 153 3.82 37.19 3.20
CA VAL A 153 3.33 35.93 3.78
C VAL A 153 4.17 35.56 5.01
N THR A 154 3.50 35.41 6.17
CA THR A 154 4.18 35.14 7.44
C THR A 154 4.34 33.64 7.70
N ALA A 155 5.34 33.23 8.50
CA ALA A 155 5.55 31.83 8.90
C ALA A 155 4.31 31.22 9.54
N PRO A 156 3.61 31.91 10.47
CA PRO A 156 2.35 31.42 11.01
C PRO A 156 1.29 31.17 9.92
N GLN A 157 1.23 32.00 8.89
CA GLN A 157 0.28 31.83 7.78
C GLN A 157 0.61 30.61 6.92
N VAL A 158 1.90 30.35 6.66
CA VAL A 158 2.35 29.12 5.97
C VAL A 158 2.04 27.90 6.82
N GLN A 159 2.41 27.92 8.11
CA GLN A 159 2.13 26.83 9.05
C GLN A 159 0.64 26.51 9.11
N GLN A 160 -0.21 27.53 9.21
CA GLN A 160 -1.66 27.35 9.22
C GLN A 160 -2.18 26.76 7.89
N SER A 161 -1.62 27.17 6.76
CA SER A 161 -1.97 26.60 5.45
C SER A 161 -1.60 25.11 5.37
N LEU A 162 -0.40 24.74 5.83
CA LEU A 162 0.06 23.35 5.89
C LEU A 162 -0.86 22.49 6.77
N VAL A 163 -1.24 23.01 7.95
CA VAL A 163 -2.18 22.32 8.85
C VAL A 163 -3.55 22.14 8.19
N ARG A 164 -4.06 23.14 7.46
CA ARG A 164 -5.35 23.01 6.76
C ARG A 164 -5.30 21.94 5.66
N ILE A 165 -4.25 21.96 4.85
CA ILE A 165 -4.06 20.98 3.78
C ILE A 165 -3.90 19.58 4.38
N GLY A 166 -3.03 19.42 5.39
CA GLY A 166 -2.85 18.17 6.12
C GLY A 166 -4.15 17.65 6.74
N GLY A 167 -4.95 18.54 7.34
CA GLY A 167 -6.27 18.22 7.89
C GLY A 167 -7.24 17.67 6.85
N ILE A 168 -7.34 18.31 5.69
CA ILE A 168 -8.22 17.83 4.61
C ILE A 168 -7.74 16.47 4.09
N LEU A 169 -6.44 16.29 3.86
CA LEU A 169 -5.88 15.01 3.41
C LEU A 169 -6.16 13.89 4.42
N LEU A 170 -6.02 14.18 5.72
CA LEU A 170 -6.32 13.22 6.78
C LEU A 170 -7.80 12.83 6.79
N ILE A 171 -8.70 13.82 6.72
CA ILE A 171 -10.15 13.58 6.70
C ILE A 171 -10.52 12.71 5.50
N ILE A 172 -10.05 13.06 4.30
CA ILE A 172 -10.32 12.27 3.09
C ILE A 172 -9.74 10.85 3.25
N GLY A 173 -8.51 10.72 3.74
CA GLY A 173 -7.88 9.42 3.98
C GLY A 173 -8.69 8.54 4.92
N ILE A 174 -9.10 9.06 6.08
CA ILE A 174 -9.90 8.33 7.07
C ILE A 174 -11.28 7.96 6.51
N LEU A 175 -12.02 8.92 5.94
CA LEU A 175 -13.35 8.68 5.39
C LEU A 175 -13.30 7.64 4.26
N HIS A 176 -12.30 7.73 3.39
CA HIS A 176 -12.08 6.78 2.33
C HIS A 176 -11.74 5.39 2.87
N GLY A 177 -10.82 5.31 3.83
CA GLY A 177 -10.47 4.04 4.50
C GLY A 177 -11.66 3.37 5.19
N LEU A 178 -12.49 4.15 5.88
CA LEU A 178 -13.73 3.67 6.47
C LEU A 178 -14.69 3.15 5.40
N ASN A 179 -14.91 3.90 4.32
CA ASN A 179 -15.81 3.50 3.24
C ASN A 179 -15.40 2.16 2.60
N ILE A 180 -14.09 1.96 2.41
CA ILE A 180 -13.53 0.71 1.90
C ILE A 180 -13.85 -0.48 2.82
N ILE A 181 -13.87 -0.28 4.14
CA ILE A 181 -14.16 -1.33 5.12
C ILE A 181 -15.67 -1.54 5.29
N LEU A 182 -16.47 -0.47 5.27
CA LEU A 182 -17.92 -0.54 5.50
C LEU A 182 -18.65 -1.26 4.38
N MET A 183 -18.34 -0.97 3.10
CA MET A 183 -19.10 -1.51 1.97
C MET A 183 -19.13 -3.06 1.95
N PRO A 184 -17.99 -3.77 2.10
CA PRO A 184 -17.99 -5.24 2.16
C PRO A 184 -18.75 -5.81 3.37
N VAL A 185 -18.65 -5.15 4.54
CA VAL A 185 -19.31 -5.60 5.78
C VAL A 185 -20.82 -5.49 5.64
N LEU A 186 -21.31 -4.35 5.15
CA LEU A 186 -22.74 -4.14 4.91
C LEU A 186 -23.29 -5.12 3.86
N GLY A 187 -22.54 -5.36 2.78
CA GLY A 187 -22.91 -6.36 1.77
C GLY A 187 -23.05 -7.77 2.35
N ARG A 188 -22.12 -8.19 3.22
CA ARG A 188 -22.19 -9.48 3.90
C ARG A 188 -23.38 -9.56 4.86
N LEU A 189 -23.61 -8.52 5.67
CA LEU A 189 -24.73 -8.48 6.62
C LEU A 189 -26.09 -8.56 5.91
N PHE A 190 -26.30 -7.81 4.83
CA PHE A 190 -27.55 -7.88 4.07
C PHE A 190 -27.71 -9.21 3.32
N SER A 191 -26.63 -9.84 2.87
CA SER A 191 -26.68 -11.17 2.25
C SER A 191 -27.06 -12.28 3.24
N LEU A 192 -26.61 -12.19 4.49
CA LEU A 192 -26.98 -13.12 5.56
C LEU A 192 -28.45 -12.97 5.94
N ASN A 193 -28.94 -11.73 6.03
CA ASN A 193 -30.34 -11.46 6.33
C ASN A 193 -31.30 -12.01 5.25
N ARG A 194 -30.88 -12.03 3.98
CA ARG A 194 -31.66 -12.60 2.86
C ARG A 194 -31.75 -14.13 2.85
N ARG A 195 -30.93 -14.86 3.61
CA ARG A 195 -30.96 -16.34 3.66
C ARG A 195 -31.87 -16.91 4.76
N LEU A 196 -32.39 -16.06 5.65
CA LEU A 196 -33.33 -16.43 6.71
C LEU A 196 -34.81 -16.64 6.26
N PRO A 197 -35.34 -16.02 5.19
CA PRO A 197 -36.74 -16.21 4.81
C PRO A 197 -37.08 -17.58 4.20
N ASP A 198 -36.17 -18.17 3.42
CA ASP A 198 -36.49 -19.38 2.62
C ASP A 198 -36.53 -20.67 3.45
N ALA A 199 -35.78 -20.74 4.55
CA ALA A 199 -35.75 -21.91 5.43
C ALA A 199 -37.03 -22.10 6.25
N VAL A 200 -37.79 -21.02 6.50
CA VAL A 200 -39.05 -21.08 7.26
C VAL A 200 -40.24 -21.41 6.36
N GLY A 201 -40.18 -21.07 5.07
CA GLY A 201 -41.22 -21.41 4.09
C GLY A 201 -41.15 -22.85 3.55
N ALA A 202 -39.94 -23.38 3.35
CA ALA A 202 -39.75 -24.71 2.77
C ALA A 202 -40.09 -25.88 3.71
N GLY A 203 -40.11 -25.64 5.03
CA GLY A 203 -40.53 -26.65 6.01
C GLY A 203 -42.05 -26.86 6.05
N ARG A 204 -42.85 -25.87 5.65
CA ARG A 204 -44.31 -25.92 5.78
C ARG A 204 -45.02 -26.64 4.63
N LEU A 205 -44.44 -26.61 3.42
CA LEU A 205 -45.02 -27.26 2.23
C LEU A 205 -44.75 -28.77 2.15
N ARG A 206 -43.93 -29.31 3.05
CA ARG A 206 -43.55 -30.73 3.06
C ARG A 206 -44.43 -31.58 3.99
N ASP A 207 -45.17 -30.96 4.89
CA ASP A 207 -46.08 -31.65 5.81
C ASP A 207 -47.51 -31.77 5.24
N ASP A 208 -47.90 -30.94 4.28
CA ASP A 208 -49.27 -30.92 3.71
C ASP A 208 -49.53 -31.95 2.58
N HIS A 209 -48.54 -32.80 2.25
CA HIS A 209 -48.64 -33.79 1.16
C HIS A 209 -48.60 -35.25 1.63
N LEU A 210 -48.83 -35.52 2.91
CA LEU A 210 -48.84 -36.86 3.49
C LEU A 210 -50.17 -37.30 4.13
N GLU A 211 -51.29 -36.62 3.79
CA GLU A 211 -52.64 -37.10 4.13
C GLU A 211 -53.45 -37.51 2.88
#